data_AF-A0A081BD59-F1
#
_entry.id   AF-A0A081BD59-F1
#
_cell.length_a   1.000
_cell.length_b   1.000
_cell.length_c   1.000
_cell.angle_alpha   90.00
_cell.angle_beta   90.00
_cell.angle_gamma   90.00
#
_symmetry.space_group_name_H-M   'P 1'
#
loop_
_entity.id
_entity.type
_entity.pdbx_description
1 polymer ?
#
loop_
_entity_poly.entity_id
_entity_poly.type
_entity_poly.pdbx_seq_one_letter_code
_entity_poly.pdbx_strand_id
1 'polypeptide(L)'
;MKKKQTAAPAATLLLTLMLAFMVPPASAQNIAKLRCADVDEEKIVPLAIWLDGYRAAHMKSTEADESWMTHVRDKLLMECEETPHALILPVIDEMIRRY
;
A
#
# COMPACT_ATOMS: atom_id res chain seq x y z
N MET A 1 -23.44 43.61 27.74
CA MET A 1 -22.50 42.83 26.88
C MET A 1 -23.17 41.53 26.48
N LYS A 2 -23.45 41.29 25.19
CA LYS A 2 -23.74 39.97 24.62
C LYS A 2 -23.44 39.99 23.11
N LYS A 3 -22.87 38.88 22.64
CA LYS A 3 -21.90 38.74 21.55
C LYS A 3 -22.52 38.92 20.16
N LYS A 4 -21.83 39.66 19.26
CA LYS A 4 -22.04 39.60 17.82
C LYS A 4 -21.67 38.19 17.35
N GLN A 5 -22.64 37.44 16.82
CA GLN A 5 -22.37 36.21 16.10
C GLN A 5 -21.80 36.58 14.73
N THR A 6 -20.49 36.42 14.58
CA THR A 6 -19.79 36.52 13.30
C THR A 6 -20.25 35.36 12.42
N ALA A 7 -21.08 35.64 11.43
CA ALA A 7 -21.45 34.67 10.40
C ALA A 7 -20.33 34.57 9.36
N ALA A 8 -19.48 33.56 9.47
CA ALA A 8 -18.77 32.87 8.40
C ALA A 8 -17.99 31.70 9.05
N PRO A 9 -17.96 30.48 8.47
CA PRO A 9 -17.75 30.30 7.03
C PRO A 9 -18.45 29.06 6.43
N ALA A 10 -19.64 29.23 5.84
CA ALA A 10 -20.19 28.19 4.96
C ALA A 10 -19.36 28.02 3.68
N ALA A 11 -18.65 29.09 3.26
CA ALA A 11 -17.82 29.09 2.06
C ALA A 11 -16.57 28.18 2.17
N THR A 12 -15.98 28.06 3.36
CA THR A 12 -14.78 27.21 3.56
C THR A 12 -15.13 25.72 3.48
N LEU A 13 -16.35 25.33 3.87
CA LEU A 13 -16.82 23.94 3.81
C LEU A 13 -17.08 23.45 2.38
N LEU A 14 -17.52 24.35 1.49
CA LEU A 14 -17.73 24.03 0.08
C LEU A 14 -16.39 23.89 -0.68
N LEU A 15 -15.38 24.68 -0.30
CA LEU A 15 -14.07 24.66 -0.94
C LEU A 15 -13.29 23.36 -0.62
N THR A 16 -13.40 22.84 0.61
CA THR A 16 -12.76 21.56 1.00
C THR A 16 -13.42 20.36 0.34
N LEU A 17 -14.73 20.40 0.09
CA LEU A 17 -15.44 19.32 -0.59
C LEU A 17 -15.02 19.21 -2.07
N MET A 18 -14.75 20.32 -2.75
CA MET A 18 -14.28 20.30 -4.14
C MET A 18 -12.85 19.77 -4.29
N LEU A 19 -11.98 19.97 -3.30
CA LEU A 19 -10.61 19.44 -3.30
C LEU A 19 -10.57 17.91 -3.15
N ALA A 20 -11.57 17.30 -2.50
CA ALA A 20 -11.63 15.85 -2.33
C ALA A 20 -11.92 15.09 -3.65
N PHE A 21 -12.52 15.75 -4.65
CA PHE A 21 -12.80 15.15 -5.97
C PHE A 21 -11.65 15.32 -6.97
N MET A 22 -10.62 16.11 -6.63
CA MET A 22 -9.44 16.31 -7.48
C MET A 22 -8.30 15.34 -7.15
N VAL A 23 -8.44 14.51 -6.11
CA VAL A 23 -7.50 13.42 -5.84
C VAL A 23 -7.67 12.39 -6.95
N PRO A 24 -6.63 12.10 -7.76
CA PRO A 24 -6.70 11.03 -8.74
C PRO A 24 -7.22 9.77 -8.02
N PRO A 25 -8.12 8.98 -8.63
CA PRO A 25 -8.48 7.69 -8.05
C PRO A 25 -7.17 6.96 -7.78
N ALA A 26 -6.98 6.46 -6.55
CA ALA A 26 -5.86 5.58 -6.24
C ALA A 26 -5.89 4.50 -7.32
N SER A 27 -4.96 4.56 -8.27
CA SER A 27 -4.97 3.63 -9.39
C SER A 27 -4.79 2.27 -8.74
N ALA A 28 -5.83 1.43 -8.79
CA ALA A 28 -5.75 0.09 -8.26
C ALA A 28 -4.72 -0.66 -9.10
N GLN A 29 -3.47 -0.61 -8.66
CA GLN A 29 -2.39 -1.29 -9.34
C GLN A 29 -2.70 -2.77 -9.20
N ASN A 30 -2.91 -3.44 -10.33
CA ASN A 30 -3.21 -4.85 -10.33
C ASN A 30 -1.95 -5.58 -9.88
N ILE A 31 -1.91 -6.02 -8.62
CA ILE A 31 -0.73 -6.66 -8.02
C ILE A 31 -0.28 -7.88 -8.82
N ALA A 32 -1.20 -8.60 -9.46
CA ALA A 32 -0.86 -9.74 -10.33
C ALA A 32 -0.08 -9.34 -11.60
N LYS A 33 -0.07 -8.04 -11.95
CA LYS A 33 0.71 -7.49 -13.07
C LYS A 33 1.92 -6.67 -12.61
N LEU A 34 2.08 -6.46 -11.30
CA LEU A 34 3.19 -5.69 -10.74
C LEU A 34 4.50 -6.41 -11.01
N ARG A 35 5.46 -5.72 -11.61
CA ARG A 35 6.80 -6.26 -11.84
C ARG A 35 7.75 -5.80 -10.74
N CYS A 36 8.83 -6.55 -10.57
CA CYS A 36 9.88 -6.18 -9.62
C CYS A 36 10.50 -4.81 -9.89
N ALA A 37 10.64 -4.42 -11.16
CA ALA A 37 11.09 -3.06 -11.54
C ALA A 37 10.13 -1.93 -11.13
N ASP A 38 8.88 -2.24 -10.76
CA ASP A 38 7.89 -1.24 -10.32
C ASP A 38 7.88 -1.07 -8.77
N VAL A 39 8.65 -1.90 -8.06
CA VAL A 39 8.78 -1.87 -6.60
C VAL A 39 9.91 -0.93 -6.22
N ASP A 40 9.60 0.03 -5.35
CA ASP A 40 10.54 1.03 -4.85
C ASP A 40 10.35 1.23 -3.34
N GLU A 41 11.28 1.96 -2.72
CA GLU A 41 11.28 2.25 -1.28
C GLU A 41 10.03 3.01 -0.83
N GLU A 42 9.41 3.82 -1.69
CA GLU A 42 8.22 4.60 -1.32
C GLU A 42 6.98 3.71 -1.18
N LYS A 43 6.91 2.63 -1.97
CA LYS A 43 5.77 1.72 -2.02
C LYS A 43 5.94 0.47 -1.15
N ILE A 44 7.14 0.22 -0.62
CA ILE A 44 7.45 -1.06 0.04
C ILE A 44 6.58 -1.34 1.27
N VAL A 45 6.26 -0.32 2.07
CA VAL A 45 5.46 -0.48 3.29
C VAL A 45 4.00 -0.88 3.00
N PRO A 46 3.23 -0.11 2.20
CA PRO A 46 1.86 -0.52 1.87
C PRO A 46 1.83 -1.85 1.09
N LEU A 47 2.85 -2.12 0.28
CA LEU A 47 2.98 -3.38 -0.43
C LEU A 47 3.21 -4.55 0.53
N ALA A 48 4.09 -4.42 1.52
CA ALA A 48 4.34 -5.45 2.53
C ALA A 48 3.07 -5.82 3.32
N ILE A 49 2.24 -4.83 3.66
CA ILE A 49 0.93 -5.06 4.33
C ILE A 49 0.00 -5.86 3.41
N TRP A 50 -0.09 -5.51 2.14
CA TRP A 50 -0.93 -6.27 1.19
C TRP A 50 -0.41 -7.71 1.02
N LEU A 51 0.90 -7.88 0.94
CA LEU A 51 1.55 -9.18 0.78
C LEU A 51 1.47 -10.08 2.02
N ASP A 52 1.35 -9.49 3.22
CA ASP A 52 0.99 -10.23 4.43
C ASP A 52 -0.40 -10.86 4.33
N GLY A 53 -1.39 -10.10 3.86
CA GLY A 53 -2.73 -10.65 3.58
C GLY A 53 -2.72 -11.76 2.52
N TYR A 54 -1.89 -11.61 1.48
CA TYR A 54 -1.69 -12.66 0.47
C TYR A 54 -1.10 -13.94 1.08
N ARG A 55 -0.05 -13.82 1.90
CA ARG A 55 0.53 -14.96 2.64
C ARG A 55 -0.48 -15.60 3.60
N ALA A 56 -1.20 -14.80 4.38
CA ALA A 56 -2.18 -15.29 5.34
C ALA A 56 -3.25 -16.15 4.64
N ALA A 57 -3.71 -15.73 3.45
CA ALA A 57 -4.64 -16.52 2.65
C ALA A 57 -4.05 -17.88 2.22
N HIS A 58 -2.78 -17.94 1.80
CA HIS A 58 -2.08 -19.21 1.51
C HIS A 58 -2.01 -20.14 2.73
N MET A 59 -1.88 -19.56 3.91
CA MET A 59 -1.82 -20.28 5.18
C MET A 59 -3.20 -20.58 5.79
N LYS A 60 -4.30 -20.16 5.14
CA LYS A 60 -5.67 -20.20 5.70
C LYS A 60 -5.78 -19.49 7.06
N SER A 61 -5.02 -18.42 7.22
CA SER A 61 -4.98 -17.57 8.41
C SER A 61 -5.71 -16.24 8.15
N THR A 62 -6.21 -15.64 9.22
CA THR A 62 -6.70 -14.25 9.24
C THR A 62 -5.80 -13.33 10.08
N GLU A 63 -4.75 -13.89 10.68
CA GLU A 63 -3.82 -13.17 11.54
C GLU A 63 -2.73 -12.48 10.70
N ALA A 64 -2.40 -11.25 11.08
CA ALA A 64 -1.28 -10.52 10.52
C ALA A 64 0.05 -10.99 11.12
N ASP A 65 1.13 -10.91 10.35
CA ASP A 65 2.47 -11.31 10.78
C ASP A 65 3.49 -10.18 10.59
N GLU A 66 3.80 -9.48 11.69
CA GLU A 66 4.74 -8.36 11.69
C GLU A 66 6.17 -8.76 11.32
N SER A 67 6.57 -9.99 11.67
CA SER A 67 7.89 -10.52 11.34
C SER A 67 8.00 -10.78 9.84
N TRP A 68 6.96 -11.33 9.24
CA TRP A 68 6.86 -11.48 7.79
C TRP A 68 6.85 -10.13 7.05
N MET A 69 6.03 -9.16 7.49
CA MET A 69 6.01 -7.82 6.88
C MET A 69 7.40 -7.15 6.93
N THR A 70 8.10 -7.29 8.06
CA THR A 70 9.47 -6.81 8.22
C THR A 70 10.43 -7.52 7.27
N HIS A 71 10.33 -8.85 7.16
CA HIS A 71 11.13 -9.64 6.23
C HIS A 71 10.93 -9.21 4.77
N VAL A 72 9.68 -9.01 4.34
CA VAL A 72 9.36 -8.52 2.99
C VAL A 72 9.97 -7.14 2.76
N ARG A 73 9.77 -6.20 3.69
CA ARG A 73 10.32 -4.85 3.58
C ARG A 73 11.84 -4.87 3.41
N ASP A 74 12.52 -5.71 4.17
CA ASP A 74 13.97 -5.72 4.23
C ASP A 74 14.61 -6.54 3.09
N LYS A 75 13.88 -7.45 2.44
CA LYS A 75 14.43 -8.39 1.43
C LYS A 75 13.90 -8.20 0.01
N LEU A 76 12.64 -7.80 -0.16
CA LEU A 76 11.99 -7.80 -1.47
C LEU A 76 12.68 -6.88 -2.48
N LEU A 77 13.18 -5.72 -2.05
CA LEU A 77 13.90 -4.80 -2.95
C LEU A 77 15.15 -5.47 -3.53
N MET A 78 15.94 -6.16 -2.70
CA MET A 78 17.12 -6.90 -3.18
C MET A 78 16.73 -8.04 -4.13
N GLU A 79 15.68 -8.82 -3.81
CA GLU A 79 15.24 -9.89 -4.72
C GLU A 79 14.74 -9.33 -6.06
N CYS A 80 14.11 -8.16 -6.04
CA CYS A 80 13.64 -7.47 -7.23
C CYS A 80 14.76 -6.82 -8.05
N GLU A 81 15.86 -6.39 -7.42
CA GLU A 81 17.06 -5.94 -8.11
C GLU A 81 17.72 -7.07 -8.91
N GLU A 82 17.71 -8.29 -8.39
CA GLU A 82 18.26 -9.47 -9.09
C GLU A 82 17.37 -9.93 -10.25
N THR A 83 16.07 -9.63 -10.22
CA THR A 83 15.08 -10.12 -11.20
C THR A 83 14.07 -9.06 -11.65
N PRO A 84 14.49 -7.92 -12.21
CA PRO A 84 13.63 -6.74 -12.41
C PRO A 84 12.41 -6.99 -13.33
N HIS A 85 12.50 -7.98 -14.23
CA HIS A 85 11.41 -8.31 -15.16
C HIS A 85 10.40 -9.31 -14.59
N ALA A 86 10.69 -9.94 -13.45
CA ALA A 86 9.80 -10.89 -12.81
C ALA A 86 8.50 -10.22 -12.35
N LEU A 87 7.40 -10.98 -12.37
CA LEU A 87 6.19 -10.58 -11.67
C LEU A 87 6.40 -10.77 -10.18
N ILE A 88 5.80 -9.89 -9.37
CA ILE A 88 6.04 -9.89 -7.93
C ILE A 88 5.51 -11.16 -7.23
N LEU A 89 4.34 -11.68 -7.64
CA LEU A 89 3.70 -12.78 -6.91
C LEU A 89 4.54 -14.06 -6.91
N PRO A 90 5.13 -14.52 -8.04
CA PRO A 90 6.07 -15.64 -8.02
C PRO A 90 7.30 -15.44 -7.11
N VAL A 91 7.84 -14.21 -7.04
CA VAL A 91 8.95 -13.89 -6.13
C VAL A 91 8.48 -14.05 -4.68
N ILE A 92 7.29 -13.54 -4.37
CA ILE A 92 6.69 -13.65 -3.04
C ILE A 92 6.34 -15.09 -2.68
N ASP A 93 5.81 -15.89 -3.60
CA ASP A 93 5.55 -17.31 -3.37
C ASP A 93 6.84 -18.05 -2.97
N GLU A 94 7.96 -17.71 -3.62
CA GLU A 94 9.27 -18.27 -3.30
C GLU A 94 9.83 -17.73 -1.97
N MET A 95 9.57 -16.47 -1.63
CA MET A 95 9.89 -15.93 -0.29
C MET A 95 9.09 -16.63 0.80
N ILE A 96 7.77 -16.81 0.61
CA ILE A 96 6.89 -17.54 1.55
C ILE A 96 7.37 -18.98 1.74
N ARG A 97 7.83 -19.64 0.68
CA ARG A 97 8.35 -21.02 0.75
C ARG A 97 9.64 -21.12 1.58
N ARG A 98 10.46 -20.07 1.61
CA ARG A 98 11.76 -20.02 2.29
C ARG A 98 11.67 -19.50 3.73
N TYR A 99 10.57 -18.84 4.08
CA TYR A 99 10.30 -18.27 5.39
C TYR A 99 9.72 -19.32 6.35
#